data_AF-A0A1Y1VRJ0-F1
#
_entry.id   AF-A0A1Y1VRJ0-F1
#
_cell.length_a   1.000
_cell.length_b   1.000
_cell.length_c   1.000
_cell.angle_alpha   90.00
_cell.angle_beta   90.00
_cell.angle_gamma   90.00
#
_symmetry.space_group_name_H-M   'P 1'
#
loop_
_entity.id
_entity.type
_entity.pdbx_description
1 polymer ?
#
loop_
_entity_poly.entity_id
_entity_poly.type
_entity_poly.pdbx_seq_one_letter_code
_entity_poly.pdbx_strand_id
1 'polypeptide(L)'
;MKQHKPYFMYLATAIQIAIFVYSLYYNYNLTKSWVAPFNENPMIGPSSGTLINLGARFLPCMKETEYLYRPILCPTGMTGTFDPANPTHCSLKDMCGFDMKSGEKPNQWYRFIVPIFLHGGIIHIIFNLSFQIRTGIQMEKDFGTWRIMIIYLLSGIFGFAFEAKSNGVAPSVGCSGSLYGLMACLLLDLIQSWKLITNPWTELFKMILIIIFSLGIGLLPNIDNYAHIGGFMMGILTGLIFLPSIIYSKRHLKIKRILMIISVFLSIFLFIWVFRQFYYSDGYCSWCHYLNCLPINHWCDNLTASAADIATNNP
;
A
#
# COMPACT_ATOMS: atom_id res chain seq x y z
N MET A 1 -5.51 -22.79 -23.42
CA MET A 1 -5.79 -21.33 -23.31
C MET A 1 -4.68 -20.58 -24.04
N LYS A 2 -4.97 -19.44 -24.69
CA LYS A 2 -3.93 -18.63 -25.33
C LYS A 2 -3.06 -18.02 -24.23
N GLN A 3 -1.79 -18.40 -24.17
CA GLN A 3 -0.85 -17.79 -23.21
C GLN A 3 -0.57 -16.35 -23.64
N HIS A 4 -0.77 -15.41 -22.72
CA HIS A 4 -0.46 -14.01 -22.93
C HIS A 4 1.02 -13.76 -22.64
N LYS A 5 1.58 -12.71 -23.23
CA LYS A 5 2.92 -12.24 -22.88
C LYS A 5 2.79 -11.30 -21.67
N PRO A 6 3.58 -11.50 -20.59
CA PRO A 6 3.40 -10.77 -19.33
C PRO A 6 4.11 -9.40 -19.35
N TYR A 7 3.68 -8.52 -20.23
CA TYR A 7 4.30 -7.20 -20.41
C TYR A 7 4.20 -6.30 -19.18
N PHE A 8 3.05 -6.30 -18.50
CA PHE A 8 2.83 -5.38 -17.38
C PHE A 8 3.69 -5.73 -16.18
N MET A 9 3.76 -7.00 -15.79
CA MET A 9 4.55 -7.45 -14.65
C MET A 9 6.04 -7.21 -14.86
N TYR A 10 6.56 -7.48 -16.07
CA TYR A 10 7.95 -7.14 -16.38
C TYR A 10 8.21 -5.64 -16.32
N LEU A 11 7.33 -4.83 -16.90
CA LEU A 11 7.46 -3.38 -16.87
C LEU A 11 7.39 -2.83 -15.44
N ALA A 12 6.40 -3.25 -14.66
CA ALA A 12 6.23 -2.83 -13.26
C ALA A 12 7.44 -3.22 -12.40
N THR A 13 7.94 -4.46 -12.55
CA THR A 13 9.14 -4.93 -11.86
C THR A 13 10.37 -4.09 -12.25
N ALA A 14 10.58 -3.82 -13.54
CA ALA A 14 11.71 -3.01 -13.99
C ALA A 14 11.63 -1.57 -13.44
N ILE A 15 10.44 -0.96 -13.45
CA ILE A 15 10.20 0.37 -12.88
C ILE A 15 10.47 0.37 -11.37
N GLN A 16 10.00 -0.63 -10.64
CA GLN A 16 10.22 -0.74 -9.19
C GLN A 16 11.71 -0.87 -8.83
N ILE A 17 12.45 -1.67 -9.58
CA ILE A 17 13.91 -1.79 -9.40
C ILE A 17 14.60 -0.46 -9.71
N ALA A 18 14.26 0.18 -10.83
CA ALA A 18 14.87 1.45 -11.24
C ALA A 18 14.60 2.57 -10.22
N ILE A 19 13.36 2.69 -9.74
CA ILE A 19 12.95 3.67 -8.72
C ILE A 19 13.64 3.38 -7.39
N PHE A 20 13.82 2.10 -7.01
CA PHE A 20 14.54 1.75 -5.78
C PHE A 20 16.04 2.08 -5.86
N VAL A 21 16.69 1.84 -7.00
CA VAL A 21 18.08 2.27 -7.20
C VAL A 21 18.19 3.80 -7.15
N TYR A 22 17.24 4.49 -7.79
CA TYR A 22 17.17 5.95 -7.74
C TYR A 22 16.94 6.48 -6.31
N SER A 23 16.11 5.82 -5.50
CA SER A 23 15.85 6.27 -4.13
C SER A 23 17.08 6.15 -3.23
N LEU A 24 17.90 5.11 -3.41
CA LEU A 24 19.20 4.97 -2.71
C LEU A 24 20.19 6.06 -3.15
N TYR A 25 20.27 6.34 -4.45
CA TYR A 25 21.10 7.43 -4.98
C TYR A 25 20.66 8.81 -4.46
N TYR A 26 19.34 9.07 -4.46
CA TYR A 26 18.78 10.30 -3.94
C TYR A 26 19.05 10.45 -2.43
N ASN A 27 18.93 9.36 -1.67
CA ASN A 27 19.27 9.33 -0.25
C ASN A 27 20.75 9.68 -0.01
N TYR A 28 21.65 9.16 -0.84
CA TYR A 28 23.08 9.47 -0.76
C TYR A 28 23.35 10.95 -1.01
N ASN A 29 22.65 11.57 -1.97
CA ASN A 29 22.82 13.00 -2.23
C ASN A 29 22.40 13.87 -1.05
N LEU A 30 21.29 13.51 -0.38
CA LEU A 30 20.75 14.24 0.77
C LEU A 30 21.54 13.99 2.07
N THR A 31 21.79 12.72 2.39
CA THR A 31 22.29 12.31 3.73
C THR A 31 23.77 11.95 3.75
N LYS A 32 24.41 11.85 2.58
CA LYS A 32 25.76 11.27 2.38
C LYS A 32 25.87 9.79 2.79
N SER A 33 24.75 9.10 2.99
CA SER A 33 24.66 7.66 3.18
C SER A 33 23.70 7.04 2.17
N TRP A 34 24.00 5.83 1.70
CA TRP A 34 23.10 5.09 0.79
C TRP A 34 21.84 4.59 1.50
N VAL A 35 21.97 4.24 2.78
CA VAL A 35 20.91 3.68 3.60
C VAL A 35 20.83 4.42 4.93
N ALA A 36 19.63 4.49 5.49
CA ALA A 36 19.39 4.99 6.82
C ALA A 36 19.97 4.06 7.90
N PRO A 37 20.28 4.58 9.10
CA PRO A 37 20.63 3.77 10.26
C PRO A 37 19.61 2.66 10.56
N PHE A 38 20.08 1.51 11.05
CA PHE A 38 19.22 0.33 11.24
C PHE A 38 18.10 0.53 12.28
N ASN A 39 18.33 1.37 13.29
CA ASN A 39 17.34 1.75 14.28
C ASN A 39 16.18 2.57 13.69
N GLU A 40 16.42 3.24 12.56
CA GLU A 40 15.41 4.01 11.83
C GLU A 40 14.71 3.16 10.77
N ASN A 41 15.49 2.50 9.91
CA ASN A 41 14.97 1.69 8.82
C ASN A 41 15.56 0.27 8.86
N PRO A 42 14.87 -0.69 9.51
CA PRO A 42 15.34 -2.07 9.60
C PRO A 42 15.28 -2.81 8.26
N MET A 43 14.63 -2.26 7.23
CA MET A 43 14.51 -2.87 5.91
C MET A 43 15.74 -2.65 5.02
N ILE A 44 16.77 -1.93 5.52
CA ILE A 44 18.02 -1.59 4.82
C ILE A 44 17.70 -0.78 3.55
N GLY A 45 17.38 0.49 3.73
CA GLY A 45 16.93 1.35 2.63
C GLY A 45 17.07 2.85 2.91
N PRO A 46 16.49 3.70 2.05
CA PRO A 46 16.50 5.15 2.23
C PRO A 46 15.87 5.60 3.54
N SER A 47 16.16 6.82 3.96
CA SER A 47 15.50 7.44 5.11
C SER A 47 14.03 7.74 4.85
N SER A 48 13.26 7.88 5.92
CA SER A 48 11.84 8.24 5.85
C SER A 48 11.61 9.56 5.08
N GLY A 49 12.45 10.57 5.30
CA GLY A 49 12.40 11.84 4.58
C GLY A 49 12.62 11.67 3.08
N THR A 50 13.64 10.90 2.67
CA THR A 50 13.87 10.58 1.25
C THR A 50 12.63 9.96 0.61
N LEU A 51 12.01 8.97 1.26
CA LEU A 51 10.82 8.33 0.72
C LEU A 51 9.63 9.30 0.61
N ILE A 52 9.40 10.16 1.62
CA ILE A 52 8.36 11.20 1.56
C ILE A 52 8.60 12.14 0.38
N ASN A 53 9.83 12.60 0.19
CA ASN A 53 10.17 13.51 -0.90
C ASN A 53 9.93 12.87 -2.29
N LEU A 54 10.19 11.58 -2.42
CA LEU A 54 10.01 10.80 -3.65
C LEU A 54 8.56 10.39 -3.93
N GLY A 55 7.61 10.68 -3.03
CA GLY A 55 6.19 10.43 -3.26
C GLY A 55 5.59 9.29 -2.46
N ALA A 56 6.22 8.87 -1.36
CA ALA A 56 5.61 7.94 -0.41
C ALA A 56 4.24 8.44 0.07
N ARG A 57 3.35 7.53 0.44
CA ARG A 57 2.05 7.93 0.95
C ARG A 57 2.25 8.55 2.32
N PHE A 58 1.93 9.84 2.46
CA PHE A 58 2.19 10.62 3.66
C PHE A 58 1.07 11.66 3.84
N LEU A 59 0.29 11.51 4.92
CA LEU A 59 -0.98 12.23 5.11
C LEU A 59 -0.83 13.77 5.06
N PRO A 60 0.18 14.39 5.69
CA PRO A 60 0.31 15.84 5.71
C PRO A 60 0.51 16.48 4.32
N CYS A 61 0.99 15.72 3.32
CA CYS A 61 1.14 16.22 1.95
C CYS A 61 -0.12 16.04 1.08
N MET A 62 -1.11 15.29 1.57
CA MET A 62 -2.27 14.86 0.77
C MET A 62 -3.57 15.58 1.15
N LYS A 63 -3.73 15.99 2.41
CA LYS A 63 -4.88 16.75 2.89
C LYS A 63 -4.47 17.73 4.00
N GLU A 64 -5.28 18.77 4.20
CA GLU A 64 -5.08 19.72 5.29
C GLU A 64 -5.15 18.99 6.64
N THR A 65 -4.15 19.24 7.47
CA THR A 65 -4.00 18.72 8.83
C THR A 65 -3.50 19.86 9.71
N GLU A 66 -3.51 19.69 11.03
CA GLU A 66 -3.00 20.69 11.98
C GLU A 66 -1.52 21.06 11.72
N TYR A 67 -0.78 20.17 11.04
CA TYR A 67 0.59 20.36 10.59
C TYR A 67 0.79 21.40 9.48
N LEU A 68 -0.30 21.93 8.91
CA LEU A 68 -0.22 23.07 7.98
C LEU A 68 0.27 24.34 8.69
N TYR A 69 0.01 24.47 10.00
CA TYR A 69 0.29 25.67 10.78
C TYR A 69 1.32 25.47 11.90
N ARG A 70 1.76 24.23 12.14
CA ARG A 70 2.75 23.89 13.16
C ARG A 70 3.97 23.19 12.55
N PRO A 71 5.20 23.55 12.93
CA PRO A 71 6.39 22.84 12.49
C PRO A 71 6.38 21.40 13.03
N ILE A 72 6.81 20.44 12.21
CA ILE A 72 6.99 19.04 12.61
C ILE A 72 8.48 18.77 12.75
N LEU A 73 8.87 17.88 13.68
CA LEU A 73 10.22 17.33 13.68
C LEU A 73 10.53 16.75 12.31
N CYS A 74 11.65 17.19 11.71
CA CYS A 74 12.05 16.73 10.40
C CYS A 74 12.18 15.21 10.40
N PRO A 75 11.57 14.53 9.41
CA PRO A 75 11.90 13.16 9.13
C PRO A 75 13.41 13.04 8.93
N THR A 76 13.93 11.90 9.36
CA THR A 76 15.33 11.55 9.18
C THR A 76 15.79 11.70 7.73
N GLY A 77 16.97 12.29 7.57
CA GLY A 77 17.55 12.62 6.27
C GLY A 77 17.03 13.90 5.62
N MET A 78 16.27 14.72 6.34
CA MET A 78 15.89 16.08 5.95
C MET A 78 16.42 17.11 6.94
N THR A 79 16.71 18.31 6.44
CA THR A 79 17.02 19.50 7.22
C THR A 79 15.96 20.54 6.96
N GLY A 80 15.34 21.04 8.03
CA GLY A 80 14.23 21.98 7.91
C GLY A 80 14.70 23.40 7.63
N THR A 81 13.84 24.16 6.95
CA THR A 81 14.08 25.59 6.66
C THR A 81 13.25 26.51 7.55
N PHE A 82 12.48 25.94 8.50
CA PHE A 82 11.54 26.68 9.34
C PHE A 82 12.23 27.64 10.31
N ASP A 83 13.29 27.18 10.98
CA ASP A 83 14.14 27.99 11.85
C ASP A 83 15.62 27.79 11.46
N PRO A 84 16.28 28.81 10.88
CA PRO A 84 17.70 28.74 10.53
C PRO A 84 18.62 28.46 11.74
N ALA A 85 18.19 28.80 12.96
CA ALA A 85 18.97 28.54 14.18
C ALA A 85 18.79 27.12 14.70
N ASN A 86 17.69 26.44 14.35
CA ASN A 86 17.39 25.08 14.78
C ASN A 86 16.74 24.27 13.63
N PRO A 87 17.54 23.72 12.71
CA PRO A 87 17.07 23.06 11.48
C PRO A 87 16.43 21.67 11.72
N THR A 88 16.00 21.40 12.95
CA THR A 88 15.32 20.16 13.37
C THR A 88 13.85 20.14 13.02
N HIS A 89 13.26 21.28 12.66
CA HIS A 89 11.84 21.44 12.37
C HIS A 89 11.59 21.73 10.89
N CYS A 90 10.76 20.92 10.25
CA CYS A 90 10.46 20.98 8.82
C CYS A 90 9.08 21.57 8.57
N SER A 91 8.98 22.39 7.53
CA SER A 91 7.71 22.78 6.92
C SER A 91 7.21 21.71 5.93
N LEU A 92 5.94 21.76 5.53
CA LEU A 92 5.42 20.86 4.49
C LEU A 92 6.18 21.00 3.16
N LYS A 93 6.64 22.22 2.82
CA LYS A 93 7.47 22.46 1.63
C LYS A 93 8.78 21.65 1.67
N ASP A 94 9.39 21.52 2.84
CA ASP A 94 10.66 20.80 3.00
C ASP A 94 10.47 19.30 2.78
N MET A 95 9.31 18.76 3.17
CA MET A 95 9.04 17.31 3.14
C MET A 95 8.38 16.85 1.84
N CYS A 96 7.35 17.55 1.38
CA CYS A 96 6.41 17.07 0.38
C CYS A 96 6.96 17.02 -1.05
N GLY A 97 8.15 17.56 -1.32
CA GLY A 97 8.75 17.56 -2.66
C GLY A 97 7.80 18.09 -3.74
N PHE A 98 8.04 17.68 -5.00
CA PHE A 98 7.17 17.99 -6.15
C PHE A 98 6.76 19.47 -6.26
N ASP A 99 7.71 20.37 -6.04
CA ASP A 99 7.56 21.82 -6.13
C ASP A 99 6.47 22.45 -5.24
N MET A 100 6.09 21.80 -4.13
CA MET A 100 5.14 22.37 -3.17
C MET A 100 5.64 23.71 -2.62
N LYS A 101 4.81 24.75 -2.68
CA LYS A 101 5.16 26.09 -2.19
C LYS A 101 4.84 26.26 -0.71
N SER A 102 5.52 27.19 -0.07
CA SER A 102 5.23 27.55 1.32
C SER A 102 3.81 28.13 1.43
N GLY A 103 3.00 27.60 2.34
CA GLY A 103 1.61 28.01 2.54
C GLY A 103 0.62 27.44 1.50
N GLU A 104 1.07 26.58 0.59
CA GLU A 104 0.17 25.88 -0.33
C GLU A 104 -0.66 24.82 0.41
N LYS A 105 -1.94 24.71 0.05
CA LYS A 105 -2.83 23.69 0.60
C LYS A 105 -2.39 22.31 0.07
N PRO A 106 -2.09 21.33 0.95
CA PRO A 106 -1.68 19.99 0.52
C PRO A 106 -2.77 19.29 -0.31
N ASN A 107 -2.39 18.83 -1.50
CA ASN A 107 -3.30 18.15 -2.45
C ASN A 107 -2.54 17.14 -3.35
N GLN A 108 -1.52 16.46 -2.82
CA GLN A 108 -0.72 15.50 -3.59
C GLN A 108 -1.44 14.14 -3.72
N TRP A 109 -2.62 14.12 -4.34
CA TRP A 109 -3.48 12.92 -4.49
C TRP A 109 -2.80 11.73 -5.19
N TYR A 110 -1.81 11.99 -6.06
CA TYR A 110 -1.04 10.96 -6.75
C TYR A 110 -0.24 10.08 -5.78
N ARG A 111 -0.11 10.46 -4.51
CA ARG A 111 0.43 9.64 -3.42
C ARG A 111 -0.43 8.43 -3.05
N PHE A 112 -1.57 8.22 -3.69
CA PHE A 112 -2.26 6.92 -3.69
C PHE A 112 -1.74 5.94 -4.76
N ILE A 113 -0.96 6.42 -5.74
CA ILE A 113 -0.50 5.65 -6.90
C ILE A 113 1.02 5.48 -6.87
N VAL A 114 1.77 6.59 -6.77
CA VAL A 114 3.24 6.61 -6.80
C VAL A 114 3.88 5.61 -5.82
N PRO A 115 3.41 5.47 -4.56
CA PRO A 115 4.05 4.57 -3.61
C PRO A 115 3.96 3.09 -3.96
N ILE A 116 3.08 2.68 -4.88
CA ILE A 116 3.03 1.30 -5.43
C ILE A 116 4.39 0.93 -6.05
N PHE A 117 5.14 1.91 -6.56
CA PHE A 117 6.42 1.70 -7.21
C PHE A 117 7.63 1.97 -6.30
N LEU A 118 7.42 2.61 -5.15
CA LEU A 118 8.46 2.87 -4.16
C LEU A 118 8.62 1.68 -3.21
N HIS A 119 9.81 1.51 -2.63
CA HIS A 119 10.10 0.45 -1.68
C HIS A 119 10.94 0.99 -0.52
N GLY A 120 10.66 0.50 0.68
CA GLY A 120 11.30 0.98 1.92
C GLY A 120 12.72 0.46 2.14
N GLY A 121 13.15 -0.58 1.41
CA GLY A 121 14.50 -1.15 1.57
C GLY A 121 14.70 -2.44 0.79
N ILE A 122 15.93 -2.97 0.87
CA ILE A 122 16.39 -4.14 0.13
C ILE A 122 15.57 -5.38 0.51
N ILE A 123 15.34 -5.60 1.80
CA ILE A 123 14.56 -6.75 2.28
C ILE A 123 13.13 -6.66 1.71
N HIS A 124 12.54 -5.48 1.78
CA HIS A 124 11.16 -5.24 1.33
C HIS A 124 10.99 -5.48 -0.17
N ILE A 125 11.86 -4.92 -1.02
CA ILE A 125 11.75 -5.11 -2.48
C ILE A 125 11.99 -6.56 -2.89
N ILE A 126 12.91 -7.28 -2.24
CA ILE A 126 13.16 -8.70 -2.55
C ILE A 126 11.90 -9.54 -2.27
N PHE A 127 11.26 -9.37 -1.11
CA PHE A 127 10.05 -10.13 -0.79
C PHE A 127 8.92 -9.82 -1.77
N ASN A 128 8.65 -8.54 -2.03
CA ASN A 128 7.59 -8.14 -2.97
C ASN A 128 7.85 -8.67 -4.39
N LEU A 129 9.05 -8.46 -4.91
CA LEU A 129 9.39 -8.88 -6.28
C LEU A 129 9.48 -10.39 -6.42
N SER A 130 9.83 -11.14 -5.36
CA SER A 130 9.81 -12.60 -5.41
C SER A 130 8.40 -13.14 -5.71
N PHE A 131 7.38 -12.60 -5.04
CA PHE A 131 5.99 -12.96 -5.31
C PHE A 131 5.51 -12.40 -6.66
N GLN A 132 5.85 -11.16 -6.99
CA GLN A 132 5.45 -10.54 -8.27
C GLN A 132 6.01 -11.29 -9.49
N ILE A 133 7.29 -11.68 -9.45
CA ILE A 133 7.96 -12.40 -10.54
C ILE A 133 7.47 -13.85 -10.62
N ARG A 134 7.31 -14.54 -9.48
CA ARG A 134 6.86 -15.94 -9.50
C ARG A 134 5.38 -16.07 -9.84
N THR A 135 4.55 -15.33 -9.11
CA THR A 135 3.09 -15.48 -9.15
C THR A 135 2.46 -14.47 -10.10
N GLY A 136 2.83 -13.20 -10.00
CA GLY A 136 2.24 -12.13 -10.83
C GLY A 136 2.44 -12.37 -12.33
N ILE A 137 3.66 -12.73 -12.75
CA ILE A 137 3.95 -13.08 -14.16
C ILE A 137 3.12 -14.27 -14.63
N GLN A 138 2.99 -15.32 -13.80
CA GLN A 138 2.21 -16.49 -14.15
C GLN A 138 0.72 -16.12 -14.33
N MET A 139 0.17 -15.37 -13.38
CA MET A 139 -1.20 -14.85 -13.48
C MET A 139 -1.41 -13.99 -14.73
N GLU A 140 -0.44 -13.15 -15.11
CA GLU A 140 -0.56 -12.35 -16.33
C GLU A 140 -0.55 -13.20 -17.60
N LYS A 141 0.25 -14.27 -17.64
CA LYS A 141 0.23 -15.23 -18.75
C LYS A 141 -1.14 -15.91 -18.88
N ASP A 142 -1.75 -16.24 -17.75
CA ASP A 142 -3.01 -16.98 -17.70
C ASP A 142 -4.23 -16.08 -18.00
N PHE A 143 -4.27 -14.89 -17.40
CA PHE A 143 -5.44 -14.02 -17.44
C PHE A 143 -5.31 -12.85 -18.42
N GLY A 144 -4.10 -12.43 -18.76
CA GLY A 144 -3.78 -11.37 -19.71
C GLY A 144 -3.45 -10.01 -19.06
N THR A 145 -2.59 -9.26 -19.76
CA THR A 145 -1.98 -7.99 -19.32
C THR A 145 -2.97 -6.97 -18.77
N TRP A 146 -4.00 -6.61 -19.53
CA TRP A 146 -4.91 -5.53 -19.14
C TRP A 146 -5.71 -5.84 -17.86
N ARG A 147 -6.14 -7.10 -17.67
CA ARG A 147 -6.90 -7.50 -16.50
C ARG A 147 -6.04 -7.44 -15.24
N ILE A 148 -4.85 -8.02 -15.32
CA ILE A 148 -3.90 -8.02 -14.21
C ILE A 148 -3.43 -6.61 -13.89
N MET A 149 -3.17 -5.76 -14.89
CA MET A 149 -2.82 -4.35 -14.67
C MET A 149 -3.90 -3.60 -13.89
N ILE A 150 -5.17 -3.73 -14.30
CA ILE A 150 -6.28 -3.03 -13.62
C ILE A 150 -6.45 -3.54 -12.19
N ILE A 151 -6.45 -4.87 -11.98
CA ILE A 151 -6.55 -5.47 -10.64
C ILE A 151 -5.41 -4.97 -9.75
N TYR A 152 -4.17 -5.04 -10.25
CA TYR A 152 -2.98 -4.64 -9.50
C TYR A 152 -3.03 -3.17 -9.07
N LEU A 153 -3.36 -2.27 -10.00
CA LEU A 153 -3.43 -0.84 -9.71
C LEU A 153 -4.60 -0.51 -8.77
N LEU A 154 -5.80 -1.03 -9.01
CA LEU A 154 -6.96 -0.76 -8.16
C LEU A 154 -6.77 -1.30 -6.74
N SER A 155 -6.19 -2.50 -6.58
CA SER A 155 -5.86 -3.05 -5.26
C SER A 155 -4.82 -2.21 -4.52
N GLY A 156 -3.77 -1.74 -5.20
CA GLY A 156 -2.76 -0.86 -4.58
C GLY A 156 -3.34 0.49 -4.14
N ILE A 157 -4.08 1.15 -5.04
CA ILE A 157 -4.71 2.45 -4.78
C ILE A 157 -5.70 2.36 -3.63
N PHE A 158 -6.58 1.34 -3.66
CA PHE A 158 -7.55 1.14 -2.59
C PHE A 158 -6.87 0.78 -1.26
N GLY A 159 -5.80 -0.02 -1.30
CA GLY A 159 -4.98 -0.32 -0.11
C GLY A 159 -4.47 0.94 0.57
N PHE A 160 -3.80 1.83 -0.17
CA PHE A 160 -3.31 3.11 0.38
C PHE A 160 -4.42 4.04 0.85
N ALA A 161 -5.57 4.07 0.15
CA ALA A 161 -6.72 4.85 0.59
C ALA A 161 -7.32 4.29 1.89
N PHE A 162 -7.37 2.96 2.04
CA PHE A 162 -7.94 2.28 3.20
C PHE A 162 -7.06 2.38 4.45
N GLU A 163 -5.73 2.34 4.29
CA GLU A 163 -4.76 2.61 5.36
C GLU A 163 -4.88 4.03 5.91
N ALA A 164 -5.45 4.98 5.17
CA ALA A 164 -5.28 6.37 5.51
C ALA A 164 -5.86 6.85 6.85
N LYS A 165 -6.60 5.97 7.52
CA LYS A 165 -7.12 6.15 8.86
C LYS A 165 -6.17 5.69 9.99
N SER A 166 -5.25 4.75 9.74
CA SER A 166 -4.48 4.09 10.82
C SER A 166 -3.13 4.73 11.10
N ASN A 167 -2.47 5.28 10.08
CA ASN A 167 -1.09 5.78 10.16
C ASN A 167 -1.04 7.24 9.68
N GLY A 168 -1.10 8.20 10.61
CA GLY A 168 -1.16 9.64 10.28
C GLY A 168 0.17 10.25 9.85
N VAL A 169 1.29 9.80 10.43
CA VAL A 169 2.59 10.49 10.29
C VAL A 169 3.73 9.55 9.86
N ALA A 170 3.44 8.27 9.62
CA ALA A 170 4.42 7.36 9.05
C ALA A 170 4.27 7.30 7.51
N PRO A 171 5.37 7.43 6.74
CA PRO A 171 5.30 7.20 5.31
C PRO A 171 5.06 5.72 4.98
N SER A 172 4.22 5.47 3.98
CA SER A 172 3.90 4.12 3.49
C SER A 172 4.26 3.97 2.02
N VAL A 173 4.87 2.83 1.66
CA VAL A 173 5.38 2.50 0.32
C VAL A 173 5.27 1.01 0.07
N GLY A 174 5.33 0.61 -1.20
CA GLY A 174 5.40 -0.79 -1.61
C GLY A 174 4.19 -1.21 -2.44
N CYS A 175 4.38 -2.24 -3.26
CA CYS A 175 3.29 -2.84 -4.03
C CYS A 175 2.52 -3.93 -3.27
N SER A 176 2.81 -4.15 -1.99
CA SER A 176 2.24 -5.28 -1.24
C SER A 176 0.71 -5.30 -1.27
N GLY A 177 0.03 -4.15 -1.16
CA GLY A 177 -1.43 -4.07 -1.35
C GLY A 177 -1.91 -4.63 -2.71
N SER A 178 -1.18 -4.32 -3.80
CA SER A 178 -1.43 -4.90 -5.12
C SER A 178 -1.18 -6.42 -5.14
N LEU A 179 -0.15 -6.91 -4.45
CA LEU A 179 0.17 -8.34 -4.35
C LEU A 179 -0.88 -9.12 -3.54
N TYR A 180 -1.40 -8.54 -2.46
CA TYR A 180 -2.55 -9.10 -1.75
C TYR A 180 -3.81 -9.12 -2.62
N GLY A 181 -3.98 -8.15 -3.52
CA GLY A 181 -5.00 -8.20 -4.56
C GLY A 181 -4.86 -9.39 -5.51
N LEU A 182 -3.63 -9.70 -5.93
CA LEU A 182 -3.34 -10.91 -6.72
C LEU A 182 -3.54 -12.19 -5.91
N MET A 183 -3.20 -12.19 -4.62
CA MET A 183 -3.46 -13.31 -3.72
C MET A 183 -4.97 -13.59 -3.59
N ALA A 184 -5.79 -12.55 -3.47
CA ALA A 184 -7.24 -12.67 -3.48
C ALA A 184 -7.77 -13.26 -4.80
N CYS A 185 -7.17 -12.86 -5.93
CA CYS A 185 -7.49 -13.40 -7.24
C CYS A 185 -7.15 -14.89 -7.38
N LEU A 186 -6.02 -15.33 -6.82
CA LEU A 186 -5.67 -16.75 -6.76
C LEU A 186 -6.69 -17.55 -5.92
N LEU A 187 -7.16 -16.99 -4.80
CA LEU A 187 -8.16 -17.64 -3.95
C LEU A 187 -9.49 -17.77 -4.71
N LEU A 188 -9.84 -16.70 -5.42
CA LEU A 188 -11.02 -16.69 -6.26
C LEU A 188 -10.93 -17.70 -7.40
N ASP A 189 -9.77 -17.82 -8.06
CA ASP A 189 -9.54 -18.81 -9.11
C ASP A 189 -9.64 -20.24 -8.59
N LEU A 190 -9.05 -20.54 -7.42
CA LEU A 190 -9.20 -21.82 -6.71
C LEU A 190 -10.67 -22.17 -6.46
N ILE A 191 -11.45 -21.22 -5.94
CA ILE A 191 -12.90 -21.42 -5.68
C ILE A 191 -13.69 -21.62 -6.98
N GLN A 192 -13.37 -20.88 -8.04
CA GLN A 192 -14.07 -20.99 -9.33
C GLN A 192 -13.70 -22.28 -10.08
N SER A 193 -12.48 -22.77 -9.89
CA SER A 193 -11.92 -23.98 -10.50
C SER A 193 -12.06 -25.22 -9.61
N TRP A 194 -12.85 -25.16 -8.54
CA TRP A 194 -12.98 -26.19 -7.50
C TRP A 194 -13.20 -27.62 -8.04
N LYS A 195 -13.97 -27.77 -9.12
CA LYS A 195 -14.28 -29.07 -9.73
C LYS A 195 -13.14 -29.68 -10.57
N LEU A 196 -12.15 -28.87 -10.95
CA LEU A 196 -11.02 -29.30 -11.78
C LEU A 196 -9.79 -29.65 -10.95
N ILE A 197 -9.77 -29.21 -9.68
CA ILE A 197 -8.64 -29.41 -8.79
C ILE A 197 -8.83 -30.75 -8.08
N THR A 198 -7.80 -31.59 -8.08
CA THR A 198 -7.86 -32.95 -7.52
C THR A 198 -8.19 -32.94 -6.03
N ASN A 199 -7.55 -32.07 -5.24
CA ASN A 199 -7.72 -31.96 -3.78
C ASN A 199 -7.98 -30.51 -3.37
N PRO A 200 -9.18 -29.95 -3.67
CA PRO A 200 -9.43 -28.52 -3.54
C PRO A 200 -9.42 -28.04 -2.09
N TRP A 201 -9.85 -28.88 -1.13
CA TRP A 201 -9.79 -28.56 0.29
C TRP A 201 -8.36 -28.43 0.82
N THR A 202 -7.44 -29.27 0.34
CA THR A 202 -6.02 -29.20 0.71
C THR A 202 -5.38 -27.91 0.18
N GLU A 203 -5.66 -27.57 -1.07
CA GLU A 203 -5.15 -26.32 -1.66
C GLU A 203 -5.77 -25.08 -1.00
N LEU A 204 -7.06 -25.13 -0.63
CA LEU A 204 -7.71 -24.07 0.14
C LEU A 204 -7.06 -23.90 1.52
N PHE A 205 -6.82 -25.00 2.23
CA PHE A 205 -6.16 -24.95 3.53
C PHE A 205 -4.76 -24.35 3.45
N LYS A 206 -3.94 -24.80 2.49
CA LYS A 206 -2.60 -24.21 2.24
C LYS A 206 -2.70 -22.72 1.95
N MET A 207 -3.66 -22.32 1.12
CA MET A 207 -3.84 -20.92 0.75
C MET A 207 -4.27 -20.04 1.92
N ILE A 208 -5.21 -20.52 2.74
CA ILE A 208 -5.64 -19.82 3.96
C ILE A 208 -4.47 -19.69 4.94
N LEU A 209 -3.67 -20.75 5.14
CA LEU A 209 -2.48 -20.68 5.98
C LEU A 209 -1.48 -19.63 5.48
N ILE A 210 -1.23 -19.56 4.17
CA ILE A 210 -0.35 -18.54 3.57
C ILE A 210 -0.91 -17.14 3.82
N ILE A 211 -2.21 -16.92 3.63
CA ILE A 211 -2.86 -15.62 3.86
C ILE A 211 -2.74 -15.21 5.33
N ILE A 212 -3.05 -16.11 6.27
CA ILE A 212 -2.96 -15.85 7.70
C ILE A 212 -1.52 -15.56 8.12
N PHE A 213 -0.57 -16.38 7.67
CA PHE A 213 0.85 -16.17 7.98
C PHE A 213 1.37 -14.85 7.41
N SER A 214 0.98 -14.51 6.18
CA SER A 214 1.35 -13.26 5.52
C SER A 214 0.79 -12.04 6.26
N LEU A 215 -0.48 -12.08 6.70
CA LEU A 215 -1.07 -11.02 7.53
C LEU A 215 -0.44 -10.98 8.94
N GLY A 216 -0.03 -12.13 9.48
CA GLY A 216 0.71 -12.22 10.73
C GLY A 216 2.08 -11.54 10.66
N ILE A 217 2.81 -11.71 9.55
CA ILE A 217 4.05 -10.95 9.28
C ILE A 217 3.76 -9.46 9.26
N GLY A 218 2.62 -9.03 8.72
CA GLY A 218 2.29 -7.62 8.67
C GLY A 218 1.94 -6.98 10.03
N LEU A 219 1.94 -7.75 11.12
CA LEU A 219 1.90 -7.21 12.49
C LEU A 219 3.30 -6.79 13.00
N LEU A 220 4.36 -7.07 12.24
CA LEU A 220 5.70 -6.58 12.54
C LEU A 220 5.79 -5.07 12.29
N PRO A 221 6.64 -4.35 13.05
CA PRO A 221 6.79 -2.91 12.90
C PRO A 221 7.23 -2.54 11.47
N ASN A 222 6.72 -1.40 10.98
CA ASN A 222 6.93 -0.86 9.63
C ASN A 222 6.27 -1.64 8.49
N ILE A 223 5.36 -2.56 8.77
CA ILE A 223 4.53 -3.24 7.77
C ILE A 223 3.08 -2.84 7.97
N ASP A 224 2.40 -2.48 6.87
CA ASP A 224 1.02 -1.99 6.93
C ASP A 224 0.00 -3.06 6.51
N ASN A 225 -0.70 -3.60 7.49
CA ASN A 225 -1.77 -4.57 7.29
C ASN A 225 -3.06 -3.94 6.77
N TYR A 226 -3.28 -2.63 6.95
CA TYR A 226 -4.45 -1.99 6.35
C TYR A 226 -4.37 -2.01 4.83
N ALA A 227 -3.24 -1.60 4.24
CA ALA A 227 -3.05 -1.66 2.80
C ALA A 227 -3.17 -3.10 2.29
N HIS A 228 -2.70 -4.09 3.04
CA HIS A 228 -2.85 -5.51 2.70
C HIS A 228 -4.32 -5.95 2.68
N ILE A 229 -5.08 -5.65 3.73
CA ILE A 229 -6.50 -6.01 3.85
C ILE A 229 -7.32 -5.28 2.77
N GLY A 230 -7.09 -3.98 2.59
CA GLY A 230 -7.76 -3.19 1.56
C GLY A 230 -7.45 -3.73 0.15
N GLY A 231 -6.18 -4.02 -0.12
CA GLY A 231 -5.74 -4.61 -1.38
C GLY A 231 -6.37 -5.97 -1.67
N PHE A 232 -6.45 -6.83 -0.65
CA PHE A 232 -7.11 -8.14 -0.73
C PHE A 232 -8.62 -8.01 -1.00
N MET A 233 -9.32 -7.13 -0.26
CA MET A 233 -10.75 -6.85 -0.47
C MET A 233 -11.03 -6.38 -1.90
N MET A 234 -10.27 -5.39 -2.38
CA MET A 234 -10.41 -4.89 -3.74
C MET A 234 -10.02 -5.94 -4.78
N GLY A 235 -9.07 -6.83 -4.45
CA GLY A 235 -8.68 -7.96 -5.30
C GLY A 235 -9.80 -8.99 -5.50
N ILE A 236 -10.59 -9.29 -4.46
CA ILE A 236 -11.77 -10.16 -4.61
C ILE A 236 -12.77 -9.53 -5.58
N LEU A 237 -13.10 -8.25 -5.37
CA LEU A 237 -14.11 -7.56 -6.17
C LEU A 237 -13.67 -7.39 -7.63
N THR A 238 -12.46 -6.88 -7.85
CA THR A 238 -11.90 -6.72 -9.20
C THR A 238 -11.63 -8.07 -9.87
N GLY A 239 -11.26 -9.09 -9.10
CA GLY A 239 -11.16 -10.47 -9.57
C GLY A 239 -12.50 -11.01 -10.10
N LEU A 240 -13.60 -10.78 -9.37
CA LEU A 240 -14.95 -11.16 -9.81
C LEU A 240 -15.39 -10.42 -11.09
N ILE A 241 -14.91 -9.18 -11.29
CA ILE A 241 -15.22 -8.35 -12.45
C ILE A 241 -14.41 -8.78 -13.67
N PHE A 242 -13.10 -8.94 -13.54
CA PHE A 242 -12.19 -9.04 -14.67
C PHE A 242 -11.74 -10.47 -14.98
N LEU A 243 -11.69 -11.39 -14.00
CA LEU A 243 -11.15 -12.73 -14.25
C LEU A 243 -12.12 -13.64 -15.02
N PRO A 244 -11.59 -14.41 -15.99
CA PRO A 244 -12.39 -15.38 -16.71
C PRO A 244 -12.65 -16.63 -15.85
N SER A 245 -13.88 -16.78 -15.34
CA SER A 245 -14.34 -18.05 -14.77
C SER A 245 -14.76 -19.10 -15.82
N ILE A 246 -14.68 -20.37 -15.41
CA ILE A 246 -15.17 -21.53 -16.14
C ILE A 246 -16.70 -21.67 -15.92
N ILE A 247 -17.46 -21.83 -17.01
CA ILE A 247 -18.93 -21.84 -16.99
C ILE A 247 -19.43 -23.27 -17.23
N TYR A 248 -20.02 -23.87 -16.19
CA TYR A 248 -20.56 -25.25 -16.27
C TYR A 248 -22.04 -25.32 -16.66
N SER A 249 -22.80 -24.24 -16.47
CA SER A 249 -24.25 -24.22 -16.76
C SER A 249 -24.77 -22.80 -16.98
N LYS A 250 -25.98 -22.68 -17.56
CA LYS A 250 -26.69 -21.39 -17.68
C LYS A 250 -26.93 -20.73 -16.31
N ARG A 251 -27.18 -21.54 -15.26
CA ARG A 251 -27.32 -21.05 -13.88
C ARG A 251 -26.01 -20.46 -13.36
N HIS A 252 -24.88 -21.14 -13.57
CA HIS A 252 -23.57 -20.64 -13.16
C HIS A 252 -23.21 -19.32 -13.88
N LEU A 253 -23.53 -19.22 -15.17
CA LEU A 253 -23.34 -17.97 -15.92
C LEU A 253 -24.19 -16.83 -15.34
N LYS A 254 -25.46 -17.09 -14.99
CA LYS A 254 -26.34 -16.09 -14.38
C LYS A 254 -25.79 -15.62 -13.02
N ILE A 255 -25.36 -16.56 -12.17
CA ILE A 255 -24.76 -16.24 -10.86
C ILE A 255 -23.49 -15.39 -11.05
N LYS A 256 -22.57 -15.80 -11.95
CA LYS A 256 -21.36 -15.03 -12.25
C LYS A 256 -21.67 -13.60 -12.68
N ARG A 257 -22.64 -13.41 -13.59
CA ARG A 257 -23.05 -12.08 -14.05
C ARG A 257 -23.63 -11.23 -12.92
N ILE A 258 -24.44 -11.82 -12.05
CA ILE A 258 -24.97 -11.13 -10.87
C ILE A 258 -23.85 -10.71 -9.93
N LEU A 259 -22.92 -11.63 -9.60
CA LEU A 259 -21.77 -11.33 -8.74
C LEU A 259 -20.88 -10.24 -9.35
N MET A 260 -20.64 -10.27 -10.66
CA MET A 260 -19.91 -9.23 -11.37
C MET A 260 -20.59 -7.86 -11.24
N ILE A 261 -21.89 -7.77 -11.49
CA ILE A 261 -22.65 -6.51 -11.39
C ILE A 261 -22.60 -5.98 -9.95
N ILE A 262 -22.86 -6.84 -8.96
CA ILE A 262 -22.77 -6.47 -7.53
C ILE A 262 -21.36 -5.98 -7.20
N SER A 263 -20.32 -6.68 -7.68
CA SER A 263 -18.92 -6.31 -7.42
C SER A 263 -18.57 -4.96 -8.02
N VAL A 264 -19.09 -4.61 -9.20
CA VAL A 264 -18.89 -3.27 -9.79
C VAL A 264 -19.48 -2.19 -8.89
N PHE A 265 -20.75 -2.31 -8.52
CA PHE A 265 -21.41 -1.31 -7.67
C PHE A 265 -20.75 -1.22 -6.28
N LEU A 266 -20.40 -2.36 -5.70
CA LEU A 266 -19.72 -2.40 -4.40
C LEU A 266 -18.32 -1.78 -4.46
N SER A 267 -17.55 -2.04 -5.52
CA SER A 267 -16.22 -1.43 -5.69
C SER A 267 -16.33 0.09 -5.79
N ILE A 268 -17.27 0.61 -6.59
CA ILE A 268 -17.51 2.05 -6.72
C ILE A 268 -17.93 2.66 -5.38
N PHE A 269 -18.87 2.01 -4.69
CA PHE A 269 -19.32 2.44 -3.36
C PHE A 269 -18.15 2.51 -2.37
N LEU A 270 -17.32 1.46 -2.30
CA LEU A 270 -16.17 1.42 -1.38
C LEU A 270 -15.13 2.49 -1.71
N PHE A 271 -14.83 2.74 -2.99
CA PHE A 271 -13.93 3.83 -3.39
C PHE A 271 -14.48 5.20 -2.98
N ILE A 272 -15.76 5.47 -3.24
CA ILE A 272 -16.40 6.73 -2.82
C ILE A 272 -16.38 6.86 -1.30
N TRP A 273 -16.71 5.78 -0.60
CA TRP A 273 -16.74 5.75 0.86
C TRP A 273 -15.34 6.01 1.45
N VAL A 274 -14.30 5.33 0.97
CA VAL A 274 -12.95 5.46 1.52
C VAL A 274 -12.35 6.85 1.24
N PHE A 275 -12.56 7.41 0.04
CA PHE A 275 -12.08 8.77 -0.26
C PHE A 275 -12.89 9.83 0.48
N ARG A 276 -14.21 9.67 0.61
CA ARG A 276 -15.02 10.57 1.44
C ARG A 276 -14.55 10.53 2.89
N GLN A 277 -14.29 9.34 3.41
CA GLN A 277 -13.76 9.15 4.76
C GLN A 277 -12.39 9.83 4.90
N PHE A 278 -11.50 9.67 3.92
CA PHE A 278 -10.19 10.31 3.92
C PHE A 278 -10.25 11.84 3.97
N TYR A 279 -11.06 12.47 3.12
CA TYR A 279 -11.11 13.93 2.98
C TYR A 279 -11.99 14.64 4.00
N TYR A 280 -13.06 14.00 4.51
CA TYR A 280 -14.09 14.69 5.31
C TYR A 280 -14.25 14.14 6.73
N SER A 281 -13.51 13.10 7.12
CA SER A 281 -13.61 12.56 8.47
C SER A 281 -12.28 12.67 9.20
N ASP A 282 -12.34 13.26 10.39
CA ASP A 282 -11.26 13.30 11.37
C ASP A 282 -11.37 12.15 12.39
N GLY A 283 -12.29 11.22 12.16
CA GLY A 283 -12.63 10.16 13.10
C GLY A 283 -11.50 9.14 13.28
N TYR A 284 -10.77 9.26 14.38
CA TYR A 284 -9.87 8.23 14.88
C TYR A 284 -10.65 6.98 15.30
N CYS A 285 -10.07 5.79 15.08
CA CYS A 285 -10.65 4.52 15.49
C CYS A 285 -9.81 3.91 16.60
N SER A 286 -10.37 3.80 17.80
CA SER A 286 -9.66 3.44 19.03
C SER A 286 -9.07 2.03 19.07
N TRP A 287 -9.54 1.10 18.22
CA TRP A 287 -9.04 -0.28 18.15
C TRP A 287 -8.27 -0.56 16.85
N CYS A 288 -8.28 0.38 15.91
CA CYS A 288 -7.78 0.15 14.56
C CYS A 288 -6.25 -0.09 14.53
N HIS A 289 -5.48 0.53 15.43
CA HIS A 289 -4.04 0.31 15.51
C HIS A 289 -3.66 -1.17 15.72
N TYR A 290 -4.50 -1.98 16.38
CA TYR A 290 -4.26 -3.41 16.58
C TYR A 290 -4.28 -4.26 15.30
N LEU A 291 -4.75 -3.72 14.18
CA LEU A 291 -4.62 -4.40 12.88
C LEU A 291 -3.20 -4.31 12.32
N ASN A 292 -2.43 -3.28 12.71
CA ASN A 292 -1.06 -3.03 12.23
C ASN A 292 0.03 -3.43 13.23
N CYS A 293 -0.31 -3.63 14.50
CA CYS A 293 0.68 -3.91 15.53
C CYS A 293 0.11 -4.76 16.66
N LEU A 294 0.98 -5.53 17.31
CA LEU A 294 0.69 -6.15 18.59
C LEU A 294 1.18 -5.25 19.74
N PRO A 295 0.46 -5.14 20.87
CA PRO A 295 0.88 -4.33 22.02
C PRO A 295 1.99 -5.04 22.82
N ILE A 296 3.14 -5.26 22.17
CA ILE A 296 4.32 -5.92 22.70
C ILE A 296 5.50 -4.99 22.44
N ASN A 297 6.35 -4.78 23.45
CA ASN A 297 7.61 -4.03 23.32
C ASN A 297 7.48 -2.66 22.61
N HIS A 298 6.43 -1.88 22.90
CA HIS A 298 6.22 -0.54 22.34
C HIS A 298 6.07 -0.49 20.80
N TRP A 299 5.75 -1.60 20.13
CA TRP A 299 5.62 -1.66 18.67
C TRP A 299 4.45 -0.84 18.11
N CYS A 300 3.46 -0.53 18.95
CA CYS A 300 2.33 0.31 18.60
C CYS A 300 2.57 1.80 18.87
N ASP A 301 3.65 2.18 19.55
CA ASP A 301 3.81 3.53 20.11
C ASP A 301 4.00 4.60 19.02
N ASN A 302 4.63 4.24 17.89
CA ASN A 302 4.77 5.14 16.73
C ASN A 302 3.44 5.36 15.99
N LEU A 303 2.45 4.47 16.19
CA LEU A 303 1.11 4.59 15.63
C LEU A 303 0.20 5.40 16.57
N THR A 304 0.39 5.23 17.88
CA THR A 304 -0.40 5.89 18.94
C THR A 304 0.12 7.27 19.32
N ALA A 305 1.40 7.60 19.14
CA ALA A 305 1.93 8.95 19.36
C ALA A 305 1.20 9.99 18.50
N SER A 306 0.82 9.63 17.27
CA SER A 306 -0.04 10.48 16.42
C SER A 306 -1.47 10.64 16.94
N ALA A 307 -1.97 9.74 17.80
CA ALA A 307 -3.29 9.82 18.40
C ALA A 307 -3.27 10.49 19.79
N ALA A 308 -2.17 10.35 20.54
CA ALA A 308 -1.98 10.96 21.85
C ALA A 308 -1.68 12.46 21.77
N ASP A 309 -0.98 12.92 20.73
CA ASP A 309 -0.79 14.36 20.46
C ASP A 309 -2.10 15.05 20.03
N ILE A 310 -3.03 14.29 19.43
CA ILE A 310 -4.40 14.75 19.08
C ILE A 310 -5.30 14.78 20.33
N ALA A 311 -5.13 13.86 21.28
CA ALA A 311 -5.95 13.80 22.48
C ALA A 311 -5.52 14.77 23.60
N THR A 312 -4.26 15.23 23.59
CA THR A 312 -3.71 16.09 24.65
C THR A 312 -3.73 17.58 24.34
N ASN A 313 -4.13 17.99 23.13
CA ASN A 313 -4.17 19.39 22.70
C ASN A 313 -5.54 19.86 22.19
N ASN A 314 -6.64 19.35 22.74
CA ASN A 314 -7.91 20.09 22.69
C ASN A 314 -7.85 21.21 23.74
N PRO A 315 -7.95 22.50 23.37
CA PRO A 315 -8.18 23.57 24.35
C PRO A 315 -9.50 23.41 25.09
#